data_AF-A0A538NZ59-F1
#
_entry.id   AF-A0A538NZ59-F1
#
_cell.length_a   1.000
_cell.length_b   1.000
_cell.length_c   1.000
_cell.angle_alpha   90.00
_cell.angle_beta   90.00
_cell.angle_gamma   90.00
#
_symmetry.space_group_name_H-M   'P 1'
#
loop_
_entity.id
_entity.type
_entity.pdbx_description
1 polymer ?
#
loop_
_entity_poly.entity_id
_entity_poly.type
_entity_poly.pdbx_seq_one_letter_code
_entity_poly.pdbx_strand_id
1 'polypeptide(L)' 'RSVIFYHSPEQKMAADASREKIDKSGRFRLPVVTQVEPAPRFWRAEDYHQRYLEKRGQAHCAI' A
#
# COMPACT_ATOMS: atom_id res chain seq x y z
N ARG A 1 -7.69 4.30 2.99
CA ARG A 1 -6.64 4.14 4.03
C ARG A 1 -5.39 3.54 3.40
N SER A 2 -4.20 3.79 3.95
CA SER A 2 -2.93 3.21 3.48
C SER A 2 -2.55 1.98 4.31
N VAL A 3 -2.25 0.87 3.65
CA VAL A 3 -1.94 -0.42 4.29
C VAL A 3 -0.94 -1.19 3.42
N ILE A 4 -0.03 -1.93 4.07
CA ILE A 4 0.84 -2.94 3.47
C ILE A 4 0.36 -4.30 3.95
N PHE A 5 -0.01 -5.17 3.01
CA PHE A 5 -0.39 -6.56 3.29
C PHE A 5 0.81 -7.49 3.06
N TYR A 6 1.22 -8.24 4.08
CA TYR A 6 2.36 -9.16 3.99
C TYR A 6 1.94 -10.63 3.87
N HIS A 7 2.72 -11.42 3.14
CA HIS A 7 2.55 -12.87 2.99
C HIS A 7 3.61 -13.69 3.74
N SER A 8 4.68 -13.05 4.23
CA SER A 8 5.73 -13.73 5.00
C SER A 8 6.24 -12.88 6.17
N PRO A 9 6.87 -13.50 7.18
CA PRO A 9 7.52 -12.77 8.28
C PRO A 9 8.61 -11.80 7.82
N GLU A 10 9.38 -12.17 6.79
CA GLU A 10 10.46 -11.35 6.24
C GLU A 10 9.89 -10.09 5.59
N GLN A 11 8.77 -10.21 4.87
CA GLN A 11 8.04 -9.06 4.32
C GLN A 11 7.52 -8.14 5.42
N LYS A 12 6.96 -8.71 6.51
CA LYS A 12 6.52 -7.93 7.67
C LYS A 12 7.68 -7.13 8.27
N MET A 13 8.81 -7.79 8.54
CA MET A 13 10.00 -7.15 9.11
C MET A 13 10.53 -6.02 8.22
N ALA A 14 10.63 -6.25 6.91
CA ALA A 14 11.06 -5.24 5.96
C ALA A 14 10.10 -4.04 5.87
N ALA A 15 8.79 -4.29 5.89
CA ALA A 15 7.77 -3.26 5.88
C ALA A 15 7.79 -2.41 7.17
N ASP A 16 7.88 -3.06 8.33
CA ASP A 16 7.97 -2.38 9.63
C ASP A 16 9.24 -1.50 9.71
N ALA A 17 10.40 -2.04 9.32
CA ALA A 17 11.66 -1.29 9.31
C ALA A 17 11.63 -0.10 8.34
N SER A 18 11.03 -0.28 7.15
CA SER A 18 10.86 0.81 6.17
C SER A 18 9.97 1.92 6.71
N ARG A 19 8.82 1.57 7.31
CA ARG A 19 7.90 2.54 7.92
C ARG A 19 8.59 3.32 9.04
N GLU A 20 9.28 2.65 9.94
CA GLU A 20 9.99 3.27 11.06
C GLU A 20 11.12 4.20 10.57
N LYS A 21 11.87 3.79 9.55
CA LYS A 21 12.90 4.62 8.93
C LYS A 21 12.32 5.93 8.39
N ILE A 22 11.18 5.87 7.71
CA ILE A 22 10.53 7.06 7.16
C ILE A 22 9.95 7.93 8.27
N ASP A 23 9.31 7.34 9.27
CA ASP A 23 8.75 8.08 10.41
C ASP A 23 9.83 8.86 11.16
N LYS A 24 10.99 8.23 11.39
CA LYS A 24 12.16 8.85 12.02
C LYS A 24 12.96 9.79 11.12
N SER A 25 12.73 9.77 9.80
CA SER A 25 13.52 10.57 8.85
C SER A 25 13.25 12.07 8.94
N GLY A 26 12.18 12.50 9.61
CA GLY A 26 11.74 13.89 9.63
C GLY A 26 11.18 14.38 8.28
N ARG A 27 11.05 13.49 7.28
CA ARG A 27 10.49 13.82 5.95
C ARG A 27 9.04 14.29 6.03
N PHE A 28 8.29 13.79 7.02
CA PHE A 28 6.90 14.17 7.24
C PHE A 28 6.78 14.88 8.58
N ARG A 29 5.96 15.95 8.61
CA ARG A 29 5.65 16.69 9.84
C ARG A 29 4.76 15.90 10.80
N LEU A 30 4.03 14.91 10.27
CA LEU A 30 3.11 14.07 11.01
C LEU A 30 3.57 12.61 10.92
N PRO A 31 3.20 11.76 11.90
CA PRO A 31 3.55 10.35 11.90
C PRO A 31 3.01 9.60 10.67
N VAL A 32 3.74 8.58 10.25
CA VAL A 32 3.32 7.68 9.18
C VAL A 32 2.25 6.72 9.69
N VAL A 33 1.01 6.90 9.24
CA VAL A 33 -0.15 6.10 9.66
C VAL A 33 -0.36 4.80 8.86
N THR A 34 0.57 4.44 7.97
CA THR A 34 0.48 3.21 7.17
C THR A 34 0.47 1.98 8.07
N GLN A 35 -0.54 1.13 7.90
CA GLN A 35 -0.70 -0.11 8.67
C GLN A 35 0.06 -1.26 8.01
N VAL A 36 0.55 -2.22 8.80
CA VAL A 36 1.22 -3.44 8.32
C VAL A 36 0.44 -4.62 8.87
N GLU A 37 -0.31 -5.30 8.00
CA GLU A 37 -1.28 -6.33 8.36
C GLU A 37 -1.00 -7.62 7.56
N PRO A 38 -1.31 -8.82 8.11
CA PRO A 38 -1.24 -10.05 7.33
C PRO A 38 -2.20 -9.96 6.16
N ALA A 39 -1.80 -10.48 4.99
CA ALA A 39 -2.65 -10.47 3.82
C ALA A 39 -3.93 -11.28 4.06
N PRO A 40 -5.12 -10.63 4.05
CA PRO A 40 -6.37 -11.35 4.18
C PRO A 40 -6.68 -12.06 2.85
N ARG A 41 -7.79 -12.79 2.82
CA ARG A 41 -8.37 -13.23 1.55
C ARG A 41 -8.64 -12.01 0.66
N PHE A 42 -7.99 -11.98 -0.50
CA PHE A 42 -8.21 -10.94 -1.50
C PHE A 42 -9.31 -11.37 -2.47
N TRP A 43 -10.35 -10.55 -2.55
CA TRP A 43 -11.44 -10.74 -3.50
C TRP A 43 -11.14 -9.95 -4.76
N ARG A 44 -10.98 -10.66 -5.88
CA ARG A 44 -10.76 -10.03 -7.17
C ARG A 44 -11.97 -9.16 -7.52
N ALA A 45 -11.72 -7.88 -7.81
CA ALA A 45 -12.73 -6.96 -8.32
C ALA A 45 -13.19 -7.38 -9.74
N GLU A 46 -14.40 -6.96 -10.13
CA GLU A 46 -15.00 -7.26 -11.43
C GLU A 46 -14.09 -6.87 -12.60
N ASP A 47 -14.20 -7.59 -13.72
CA ASP A 47 -13.33 -7.37 -14.90
C ASP A 47 -13.43 -5.95 -15.49
N TYR A 48 -14.54 -5.26 -15.23
CA TYR A 48 -14.69 -3.83 -15.53
C TYR A 48 -13.60 -2.98 -14.85
N HIS A 49 -13.29 -3.26 -13.58
CA HIS A 49 -12.32 -2.50 -12.79
C HIS A 49 -10.87 -2.89 -13.10
N GLN A 50 -10.65 -4.07 -13.66
CA GLN A 50 -9.31 -4.53 -14.03
C GLN A 50 -8.74 -3.67 -15.16
N ARG A 51 -7.56 -3.10 -14.95
CA ARG A 51 -6.88 -2.18 -15.89
C ARG A 51 -7.77 -1.02 -16.33
N TYR A 52 -8.64 -0.52 -15.45
CA TYR A 52 -9.61 0.51 -15.80
C TYR A 52 -8.97 1.77 -16.41
N LEU A 53 -7.90 2.28 -15.80
CA LEU A 53 -7.20 3.49 -16.29
C LEU A 53 -6.63 3.28 -17.70
N GLU A 54 -5.96 2.16 -17.94
CA GLU A 54 -5.43 1.77 -19.26
C GLU A 54 -6.55 1.68 -20.30
N LYS A 55 -7.65 0.97 -19.98
CA LYS A 55 -8.81 0.82 -20.87
C LYS A 55 -9.50 2.15 -21.19
N ARG A 56 -9.39 3.15 -20.32
CA ARG A 56 -9.99 4.48 -20.50
C ARG A 56 -9.01 5.53 -21.05
N GLY A 57 -7.76 5.16 -21.32
CA GLY A 57 -6.73 6.11 -21.75
C GLY A 57 -6.43 7.19 -20.69
N GLN A 58 -6.74 6.92 -19.43
CA GLN A 58 -6.54 7.85 -18.32
C GLN A 58 -5.19 7.57 -17.66
N ALA A 59 -4.40 8.63 -17.44
CA ALA A 59 -3.08 8.51 -16.82
C ALA A 59 -3.11 8.61 -15.28
N HIS A 60 -4.20 9.13 -14.71
CA HIS A 60 -4.30 9.39 -13.27
C HIS A 60 -5.75 9.29 -12.79
N CYS A 61 -5.90 9.00 -11.50
CA CYS A 61 -7.13 9.16 -10.75
C CYS A 61 -6.73 9.54 -9.32
N ALA A 62 -6.92 10.81 -8.95
CA ALA A 62 -6.59 11.38 -7.64
C ALA A 62 -5.31 10.81 -7.00
N ILE A 63 -4.15 11.19 -7.51
CA ILE A 63 -2.81 10.84 -6.98
C ILE A 63 -2.05 12.13 -6.70
#